data_AF-A0A8X6I1I8-F1
#
_entry.id   AF-A0A8X6I1I8-F1
#
_cell.length_a   1.000
_cell.length_b   1.000
_cell.length_c   1.000
_cell.angle_alpha   90.00
_cell.angle_beta   90.00
_cell.angle_gamma   90.00
#
_symmetry.space_group_name_H-M   'P 1'
#
loop_
_entity.id
_entity.type
_entity.pdbx_description
1 polymer ?
#
loop_
_entity_poly.entity_id
_entity_poly.type
_entity_poly.pdbx_seq_one_letter_code
_entity_poly.pdbx_strand_id
1 'polypeptide(L)'
;MSYHKCTRKEDLINVLNEIGEQVSSKETIFELKTKLENSKLFKDDPEFVMNLINLSIEDRQSKAEQQLQITNSQLELEKIKLQQIERETNSQLELEKIKLQQMDREIELQKAKAEGNVTRKVYRGKLII
;
A
#
# COMPACT_ATOMS: atom_id res chain seq x y z
N MET A 1 30.03 31.21 1.50
CA MET A 1 28.82 30.70 0.85
C MET A 1 28.63 29.25 1.25
N SER A 2 27.54 28.93 1.96
CA SER A 2 27.34 27.58 2.51
C SER A 2 26.71 26.69 1.46
N TYR A 3 27.53 25.94 0.73
CA TYR A 3 27.04 24.75 0.06
C TYR A 3 26.58 23.75 1.15
N HIS A 4 25.76 22.76 0.79
CA HIS A 4 25.76 21.41 1.38
C HIS A 4 24.64 20.90 2.29
N LYS A 5 23.55 21.62 2.65
CA LYS A 5 22.60 20.95 3.57
C LYS A 5 21.74 19.84 2.93
N CYS A 6 21.66 19.75 1.60
CA CYS A 6 20.83 18.73 0.94
C CYS A 6 21.45 18.00 -0.27
N THR A 7 22.69 18.32 -0.66
CA THR A 7 23.32 17.73 -1.86
C THR A 7 23.77 16.29 -1.59
N ARG A 8 23.27 15.35 -2.37
CA ARG A 8 23.64 13.93 -2.32
C ARG A 8 24.71 13.59 -3.36
N LYS A 9 25.28 12.39 -3.25
CA LYS A 9 26.25 11.86 -4.22
C LYS A 9 25.68 11.87 -5.65
N GLU A 10 24.43 11.43 -5.80
CA GLU A 10 23.72 11.38 -7.08
C GLU A 10 23.58 12.77 -7.71
N ASP A 11 23.22 13.79 -6.91
CA ASP A 11 23.09 15.17 -7.39
C ASP A 11 24.43 15.67 -7.97
N LEU A 12 25.54 15.40 -7.30
CA LEU A 12 26.88 15.77 -7.78
C LEU A 12 27.28 15.02 -9.05
N ILE A 13 26.97 13.72 -9.14
CA ILE A 13 27.25 12.92 -10.34
C ILE A 13 26.49 13.48 -11.54
N ASN A 14 25.20 13.81 -11.36
CA ASN A 14 24.36 14.38 -12.42
C ASN A 14 24.92 15.70 -12.93
N VAL A 15 25.24 16.63 -12.02
CA VAL A 15 25.82 17.93 -12.38
C VAL A 15 27.15 17.77 -13.10
N LEU A 16 28.06 16.92 -12.59
CA LEU A 16 29.35 16.68 -13.22
C LEU A 16 29.21 16.11 -14.64
N ASN A 17 28.30 15.16 -14.84
CA ASN A 17 28.00 14.63 -16.17
C ASN A 17 27.44 15.72 -17.10
N GLU A 18 26.58 16.61 -16.58
CA GLU A 18 25.95 17.69 -17.34
C GLU A 18 26.95 18.76 -17.78
N ILE A 19 27.95 19.06 -16.96
CA ILE A 19 29.05 19.97 -17.34
C ILE A 19 30.16 19.28 -18.16
N GLY A 20 29.99 18.00 -18.49
CA GLY A 20 30.91 17.23 -19.34
C GLY A 20 32.14 16.66 -18.64
N GLU A 21 32.16 16.64 -17.31
CA GLU A 21 33.24 16.01 -16.53
C GLU A 21 33.05 14.49 -16.46
N GLN A 22 34.15 13.74 -16.51
CA GLN A 22 34.10 12.28 -16.39
C GLN A 22 33.94 11.85 -14.93
N VAL A 23 32.85 11.13 -14.65
CA VAL A 23 32.51 10.68 -13.31
C VAL A 23 32.51 9.16 -13.21
N SER A 24 33.16 8.64 -12.17
CA SER A 24 33.13 7.22 -11.84
C SER A 24 32.19 6.96 -10.67
N SER A 25 31.39 5.89 -10.76
CA SER A 25 30.46 5.49 -9.71
C SER A 25 31.14 5.14 -8.38
N LYS A 26 32.45 4.85 -8.41
CA LYS A 26 33.26 4.53 -7.23
C LYS A 26 33.71 5.75 -6.43
N GLU A 27 33.61 6.95 -7.00
CA GLU A 27 34.12 8.17 -6.37
C GLU A 27 33.35 8.53 -5.11
N THR A 28 34.05 9.07 -4.13
CA THR A 28 33.47 9.57 -2.88
C THR A 28 32.83 10.94 -3.11
N ILE A 29 31.90 11.35 -2.24
CA ILE A 29 31.31 12.71 -2.29
C ILE A 29 32.40 13.79 -2.24
N PHE A 30 33.48 13.55 -1.48
CA PHE A 30 34.60 14.48 -1.38
C PHE A 30 35.36 14.61 -2.72
N GLU A 31 35.66 13.50 -3.39
CA GLU A 31 36.31 13.50 -4.70
C GLU A 31 35.45 14.20 -5.76
N LEU A 32 34.13 13.93 -5.76
CA LEU A 32 33.18 14.58 -6.67
C LEU A 32 33.11 16.10 -6.46
N LYS A 33 33.04 16.56 -5.21
CA LYS A 33 33.10 18.00 -4.89
C LYS A 33 34.41 18.62 -5.37
N THR A 34 35.52 17.95 -5.11
CA THR A 34 36.85 18.42 -5.52
C THR A 34 36.95 18.53 -7.04
N LYS A 35 36.42 17.55 -7.78
CA LYS A 35 36.34 17.62 -9.25
C LYS A 35 35.48 18.79 -9.72
N LEU A 36 34.31 18.97 -9.10
CA LEU A 36 33.39 20.05 -9.46
C LEU A 36 34.03 21.42 -9.28
N GLU A 37 34.63 21.66 -8.11
CA GLU A 37 35.32 22.91 -7.77
C GLU A 37 36.53 23.18 -8.67
N ASN A 38 37.17 22.12 -9.18
CA ASN A 38 38.30 22.23 -10.10
C ASN A 38 37.92 22.34 -11.57
N SER A 39 36.67 22.03 -11.93
CA SER A 39 36.18 22.08 -13.31
C SER A 39 36.32 23.48 -13.88
N LYS A 40 36.57 23.54 -15.20
CA LYS A 40 36.71 24.82 -15.89
C LYS A 40 35.43 25.65 -15.78
N LEU A 41 34.27 25.00 -15.95
CA LEU A 41 32.99 25.69 -15.92
C LEU A 41 32.66 26.26 -14.54
N PHE A 42 33.01 25.58 -13.45
CA PHE A 42 32.82 26.12 -12.10
C PHE A 42 33.73 27.32 -11.82
N LYS A 43 34.93 27.36 -12.40
CA LYS A 43 35.84 28.51 -12.27
C LYS A 43 35.41 29.70 -13.12
N ASP A 44 34.88 29.43 -14.30
CA ASP A 44 34.43 30.45 -15.26
C ASP A 44 33.06 31.03 -14.84
N ASP A 45 32.10 30.18 -14.47
CA ASP A 45 30.74 30.55 -14.04
C ASP A 45 30.26 29.68 -12.85
N PRO A 46 30.63 30.05 -11.61
CA PRO A 46 30.19 29.34 -10.42
C PRO A 46 28.67 29.38 -10.19
N GLU A 47 27.99 30.44 -10.66
CA GLU A 47 26.56 30.65 -10.43
C GLU A 47 25.73 29.70 -11.29
N PHE A 48 26.13 29.50 -12.54
CA PHE A 48 25.54 28.48 -13.41
C PHE A 48 25.62 27.08 -12.79
N VAL A 49 26.80 26.67 -12.31
CA VAL A 49 26.96 25.34 -11.70
C VAL A 49 26.16 25.22 -10.41
N MET A 50 26.01 26.30 -9.66
CA MET A 50 25.12 26.33 -8.49
C MET A 50 23.65 26.13 -8.85
N ASN A 51 23.18 26.74 -9.93
CA ASN A 51 21.83 26.52 -10.42
C ASN A 51 21.63 25.06 -10.85
N LEU A 52 22.62 24.44 -11.49
CA LEU A 52 22.54 23.01 -11.82
C LEU A 52 22.42 22.11 -10.57
N ILE A 53 23.18 22.42 -9.51
CA ILE A 53 23.07 21.68 -8.24
C ILE A 53 21.66 21.83 -7.66
N ASN A 54 21.10 23.04 -7.65
CA ASN A 54 19.76 23.28 -7.13
C ASN A 54 18.70 22.54 -7.96
N LEU A 55 18.77 22.61 -9.29
CA LEU A 55 17.88 21.88 -10.18
C LEU A 55 17.96 20.37 -9.98
N SER A 56 19.16 19.82 -9.77
CA SER A 56 19.33 18.40 -9.50
C SER A 56 18.70 17.98 -8.17
N ILE A 57 18.84 18.80 -7.13
CA ILE A 57 18.19 18.58 -5.82
C ILE A 57 16.66 18.65 -5.95
N GLU A 58 16.15 19.66 -6.64
CA GLU A 58 14.72 19.87 -6.87
C GLU A 58 14.10 18.72 -7.68
N ASP A 59 14.77 18.26 -8.74
CA ASP A 59 14.31 17.12 -9.54
C ASP A 59 14.21 15.84 -8.68
N ARG A 60 15.22 15.56 -7.86
CA ARG A 60 15.18 14.42 -6.94
C ARG A 60 14.06 14.54 -5.90
N GLN A 61 13.85 15.73 -5.34
CA GLN A 61 12.78 15.98 -4.37
C GLN A 61 11.40 15.81 -5.01
N SER A 62 11.19 16.41 -6.18
CA SER A 62 9.96 16.29 -6.95
C SER A 62 9.63 14.83 -7.29
N LYS A 63 10.63 14.05 -7.74
CA LYS A 63 10.46 12.60 -7.96
C LYS A 63 10.08 11.84 -6.69
N ALA A 64 10.69 12.18 -5.56
CA ALA A 64 10.37 11.55 -4.28
C ALA A 64 8.94 11.88 -3.81
N GLU A 65 8.50 13.13 -3.98
CA GLU A 65 7.13 13.58 -3.66
C GLU A 65 6.10 12.90 -4.56
N GLN A 66 6.35 12.83 -5.86
CA GLN A 66 5.49 12.10 -6.80
C GLN A 66 5.39 10.63 -6.42
N GLN A 67 6.50 9.99 -6.07
CA GLN A 67 6.51 8.60 -5.64
C GLN A 67 5.71 8.39 -4.35
N LEU A 68 5.83 9.29 -3.37
CA LEU A 68 5.03 9.26 -2.15
C LEU A 68 3.54 9.41 -2.45
N GLN A 69 3.17 10.32 -3.35
CA GLN A 69 1.78 10.52 -3.74
C GLN A 69 1.19 9.26 -4.41
N ILE A 70 1.95 8.62 -5.31
CA ILE A 70 1.56 7.37 -5.95
C ILE A 70 1.37 6.27 -4.91
N THR A 71 2.34 6.09 -4.00
CA THR A 71 2.27 5.07 -2.94
C THR A 71 1.07 5.30 -2.02
N ASN A 72 0.80 6.54 -1.62
CA ASN A 72 -0.36 6.88 -0.79
C ASN A 72 -1.67 6.58 -1.51
N SER A 73 -1.76 6.90 -2.80
CA SER A 73 -2.94 6.61 -3.62
C SER A 73 -3.19 5.11 -3.75
N GLN A 74 -2.12 4.32 -3.94
CA GLN A 74 -2.20 2.86 -3.97
C GLN A 74 -2.67 2.27 -2.64
N LEU A 75 -2.13 2.78 -1.52
CA LEU A 75 -2.53 2.36 -0.17
C LEU A 75 -4.01 2.66 0.09
N GLU A 76 -4.51 3.82 -0.36
CA GLU A 76 -5.91 4.20 -0.21
C GLU A 76 -6.84 3.29 -1.02
N LEU A 77 -6.46 2.96 -2.26
CA LEU A 77 -7.18 1.98 -3.07
C LEU A 77 -7.21 0.58 -2.43
N GLU A 78 -6.09 0.15 -1.83
CA GLU A 78 -6.01 -1.13 -1.14
C GLU A 78 -6.91 -1.17 0.11
N LYS A 79 -6.94 -0.08 0.90
CA LYS A 79 -7.87 0.06 2.03
C LYS A 79 -9.33 -0.04 1.60
N ILE A 80 -9.71 0.61 0.50
CA ILE A 80 -11.08 0.53 -0.04
C ILE A 80 -11.42 -0.91 -0.43
N LYS A 81 -10.51 -1.61 -1.13
CA LYS A 81 -10.70 -3.03 -1.50
C LYS A 81 -10.87 -3.92 -0.27
N LEU A 82 -10.04 -3.73 0.75
CA LEU A 82 -10.14 -4.49 2.00
C LEU A 82 -11.48 -4.26 2.70
N GLN A 83 -11.93 -3.01 2.80
CA GLN A 83 -13.25 -2.69 3.37
C GLN A 83 -14.40 -3.33 2.59
N GLN A 84 -14.28 -3.40 1.26
CA GLN A 84 -15.28 -4.06 0.43
C GLN A 84 -15.32 -5.58 0.69
N ILE A 85 -14.16 -6.23 0.71
CA ILE A 85 -14.05 -7.67 1.01
C ILE A 85 -14.59 -7.97 2.41
N GLU A 86 -14.29 -7.13 3.40
CA GLU A 86 -14.78 -7.30 4.77
C GLU A 86 -16.32 -7.22 4.82
N ARG A 87 -16.91 -6.23 4.12
CA ARG A 87 -18.38 -6.11 4.01
C ARG A 87 -19.02 -7.32 3.34
N GLU A 88 -18.46 -7.77 2.22
CA GLU A 88 -18.95 -8.95 1.48
C GLU A 88 -18.86 -10.20 2.34
N THR A 89 -17.74 -10.40 3.03
CA THR A 89 -17.51 -11.53 3.94
C THR A 89 -18.49 -11.52 5.10
N ASN A 90 -18.68 -10.37 5.74
CA ASN A 90 -19.63 -10.22 6.84
C ASN A 90 -21.07 -10.51 6.39
N SER A 91 -21.46 -10.03 5.20
CA SER A 91 -22.77 -10.32 4.63
C SER A 91 -22.97 -11.81 4.36
N GLN A 92 -21.96 -12.49 3.81
CA GLN A 92 -22.01 -13.95 3.59
C GLN A 92 -22.14 -14.72 4.89
N LEU A 93 -21.37 -14.35 5.91
CA LEU A 93 -21.42 -14.96 7.25
C LEU A 93 -22.82 -14.80 7.87
N GLU A 94 -23.44 -13.63 7.74
CA GLU A 94 -24.78 -13.38 8.28
C GLU A 94 -25.85 -14.20 7.56
N LEU A 95 -25.77 -14.32 6.24
CA LEU A 95 -26.64 -15.20 5.46
C LEU A 95 -26.50 -16.67 5.88
N GLU A 96 -25.26 -17.12 6.12
CA GLU A 96 -25.00 -18.49 6.58
C GLU A 96 -25.57 -18.75 7.98
N LYS A 97 -25.42 -17.80 8.91
CA LYS A 97 -26.06 -17.86 10.24
C LYS A 97 -27.58 -17.98 10.16
N ILE A 98 -28.22 -17.18 9.31
CA ILE A 98 -29.68 -17.25 9.12
C ILE A 98 -30.09 -18.62 8.56
N LYS A 99 -29.37 -19.17 7.59
CA LYS A 99 -29.63 -20.51 7.04
C LYS A 99 -29.54 -21.58 8.10
N LEU A 100 -28.50 -21.55 8.95
CA LEU A 100 -28.34 -22.50 10.04
C LEU A 100 -29.50 -22.41 11.04
N GLN A 101 -29.89 -21.20 11.45
CA GLN A 101 -31.05 -21.00 12.34
C GLN A 101 -32.36 -21.54 11.73
N GLN A 102 -32.57 -21.36 10.43
CA GLN A 102 -33.74 -21.91 9.74
C GLN A 102 -33.72 -23.45 9.74
N MET A 103 -32.56 -24.06 9.47
CA MET A 103 -32.40 -25.51 9.52
C MET A 103 -32.67 -26.08 10.92
N ASP A 104 -32.12 -25.46 11.97
CA ASP A 104 -32.36 -25.88 13.36
C ASP A 104 -33.85 -25.85 13.70
N ARG A 105 -34.55 -24.79 13.29
CA ARG A 105 -36.00 -24.65 13.48
C ARG A 105 -36.79 -25.73 12.75
N GLU A 106 -36.40 -26.09 11.54
CA GLU A 106 -37.04 -27.18 10.79
C GLU A 106 -36.82 -28.54 11.47
N ILE A 107 -35.62 -28.80 11.98
CA ILE A 107 -35.31 -30.02 12.74
C ILE A 107 -36.18 -30.12 13.99
N GLU A 108 -36.33 -29.04 14.75
CA GLU A 108 -37.20 -29.00 15.93
C GLU A 108 -38.66 -29.26 15.58
N LEU A 109 -39.18 -28.64 14.51
CA LEU A 109 -40.54 -28.86 14.03
C LEU A 109 -40.76 -30.31 13.59
N GLN A 110 -39.77 -30.93 12.93
CA GLN A 110 -39.85 -32.34 12.55
C GLN A 110 -39.86 -33.27 13.76
N LYS A 111 -39.02 -33.02 14.77
CA LYS A 111 -39.01 -33.77 16.03
C LYS A 111 -40.36 -33.69 16.75
N ALA A 112 -40.90 -32.49 16.92
CA ALA A 112 -42.21 -32.28 17.55
C ALA A 112 -43.36 -32.98 16.81
N LYS A 113 -43.34 -32.97 15.47
CA LYS A 113 -44.32 -33.71 14.64
C LYS A 113 -44.18 -35.23 14.82
N ALA A 114 -42.95 -35.75 14.86
CA ALA A 114 -42.70 -37.17 15.08
C ALA A 114 -43.23 -37.62 16.45
N GLU A 115 -42.93 -36.88 17.50
CA GLU A 115 -43.41 -37.16 18.87
C GLU A 115 -44.94 -37.12 18.98
N GLY A 116 -45.60 -36.07 18.46
CA GLY A 116 -47.06 -35.97 18.49
C GLY A 116 -47.78 -37.10 17.71
N ASN A 117 -47.17 -37.60 16.63
CA ASN A 117 -47.68 -38.73 15.88
C ASN A 117 -47.56 -40.07 16.64
N VAL A 118 -46.46 -40.26 17.39
CA VAL A 118 -46.28 -41.42 18.27
C VAL A 118 -47.36 -41.42 19.36
N THR A 119 -47.57 -40.28 20.02
CA THR A 119 -48.57 -40.11 21.07
C THR A 119 -49.99 -40.43 20.58
N ARG A 120 -50.41 -39.91 19.42
CA ARG A 120 -51.75 -40.21 18.86
C ARG A 120 -51.96 -41.68 18.51
N LYS A 121 -50.93 -42.38 18.00
CA LYS A 121 -51.01 -43.83 17.72
C LYS A 121 -51.21 -44.64 18.99
N VAL A 122 -50.52 -44.28 20.08
CA VAL A 122 -50.67 -44.93 21.39
C VAL A 122 -52.09 -44.74 21.96
N TYR A 123 -52.65 -43.53 21.87
CA TYR A 123 -54.02 -43.28 22.34
C TYR A 123 -55.08 -43.98 21.50
N ARG A 124 -54.92 -44.05 20.17
CA ARG A 124 -55.84 -44.81 19.30
C ARG A 124 -55.79 -46.32 19.55
N GLY A 125 -54.62 -46.87 19.86
CA GLY A 125 -54.47 -48.29 20.19
C GLY A 125 -55.06 -48.69 21.56
N LYS A 126 -55.26 -47.73 22.47
CA LYS A 126 -55.88 -47.95 23.79
C LYS A 126 -57.41 -47.76 23.81
N LEU A 127 -58.01 -47.25 22.73
CA LEU A 127 -59.46 -46.98 22.64
C LEU A 127 -60.29 -48.16 22.10
N ILE A 128 -59.68 -49.34 21.93
CA ILE A 128 -60.38 -50.59 21.54
C ILE A 128 -60.45 -51.47 22.79
N ILE A 129 -61.44 -51.22 23.66
CA ILE A 129 -61.93 -52.19 24.65
C ILE A 129 -63.45 -52.08 24.65
#